data_AF-A0A724WRQ6-F1
#
_entry.id   AF-A0A724WRQ6-F1
#
_cell.length_a   1.000
_cell.length_b   1.000
_cell.length_c   1.000
_cell.angle_alpha   90.00
_cell.angle_beta   90.00
_cell.angle_gamma   90.00
#
_symmetry.space_group_name_H-M   'P 1'
#
loop_
_entity.id
_entity.type
_entity.pdbx_description
1 polymer ?
#
loop_
_entity_poly.entity_id
_entity_poly.type
_entity_poly.pdbx_seq_one_letter_code
_entity_poly.pdbx_strand_id
1 'polypeptide(L)' 'MPLLRFDVIEGRSEEELNVLLDTAHDAMVEAFDVPERDRYQIVHTHKTNEMVIQDTGLGFKRSKDIV' A
#
# COMPACT_ATOMS: atom_id res chain seq x y z
N MET A 1 15.91 9.02 3.53
CA MET A 1 15.31 8.55 2.28
C MET A 1 14.68 7.17 2.42
N PRO A 2 13.54 7.06 3.12
CA PRO A 2 12.77 5.82 3.17
C PRO A 2 12.16 5.48 1.81
N LEU A 3 12.24 4.21 1.41
CA LEU A 3 11.57 3.70 0.22
C LEU A 3 10.38 2.85 0.65
N LEU A 4 9.17 3.29 0.31
CA LEU A 4 7.95 2.54 0.55
C LEU A 4 7.55 1.80 -0.72
N ARG A 5 7.19 0.53 -0.58
CA ARG A 5 6.66 -0.29 -1.67
C ARG A 5 5.29 -0.81 -1.27
N PHE A 6 4.35 -0.74 -2.20
CA PHE A 6 3.00 -1.19 -2.02
C PHE A 6 2.71 -2.24 -3.09
N ASP A 7 2.23 -3.40 -2.68
CA ASP A 7 1.80 -4.47 -3.57
C ASP A 7 0.29 -4.59 -3.44
N VAL A 8 -0.43 -4.28 -4.53
CA VAL A 8 -1.89 -4.23 -4.53
C VAL A 8 -2.47 -5.17 -5.56
N ILE A 9 -3.66 -5.69 -5.31
CA ILE A 9 -4.44 -6.39 -6.33
C ILE A 9 -5.06 -5.36 -7.28
N GLU A 10 -5.10 -5.68 -8.58
CA GLU A 10 -5.73 -4.85 -9.62
C GLU A 10 -7.17 -4.45 -9.27
N GLY A 11 -7.55 -3.23 -9.68
CA GLY A 11 -8.93 -2.72 -9.57
C GLY A 11 -9.13 -1.53 -8.63
N ARG A 12 -8.09 -1.06 -7.94
CA ARG A 12 -8.13 0.25 -7.25
C ARG A 12 -8.16 1.38 -8.28
N SER A 13 -8.90 2.45 -7.97
CA SER A 13 -8.89 3.66 -8.78
C SER A 13 -7.62 4.48 -8.57
N GLU A 14 -7.34 5.42 -9.47
CA GLU A 14 -6.22 6.34 -9.32
C GLU A 14 -6.35 7.18 -8.04
N GLU A 15 -7.57 7.63 -7.73
CA GLU A 15 -7.87 8.39 -6.52
C GLU A 15 -7.61 7.58 -5.25
N GLU A 16 -8.00 6.30 -5.21
CA GLU A 16 -7.73 5.42 -4.08
C GLU A 16 -6.23 5.17 -3.88
N LEU A 17 -5.47 5.02 -4.98
CA LEU A 17 -4.02 4.88 -4.91
C LEU A 17 -3.34 6.17 -4.43
N ASN A 18 -3.80 7.33 -4.90
CA ASN A 18 -3.27 8.61 -4.44
C ASN A 18 -3.51 8.81 -2.94
N VAL A 19 -4.72 8.53 -2.44
CA VAL A 19 -5.04 8.61 -1.01
C VAL A 19 -4.14 7.67 -0.19
N LEU A 20 -3.92 6.43 -0.66
CA LEU A 20 -3.01 5.48 0.00
C LEU A 20 -1.58 6.03 0.07
N LEU A 21 -1.05 6.53 -1.05
CA LEU A 21 0.32 7.01 -1.16
C LEU A 21 0.54 8.28 -0.33
N ASP A 22 -0.39 9.23 -0.37
CA ASP A 22 -0.32 10.48 0.39
C ASP A 22 -0.39 10.20 1.89
N THR A 23 -1.37 9.40 2.34
CA THR A 23 -1.53 9.08 3.76
C THR A 23 -0.30 8.37 4.32
N ALA A 24 0.27 7.41 3.58
CA ALA A 24 1.47 6.71 4.01
C ALA A 24 2.70 7.62 4.04
N HIS A 25 2.78 8.59 3.12
CA HIS A 25 3.86 9.58 3.10
C HIS A 25 3.77 10.54 4.29
N ASP A 26 2.57 11.06 4.57
CA ASP A 26 2.34 11.96 5.70
C ASP A 26 2.71 11.30 7.03
N ALA A 27 2.27 10.06 7.24
CA ALA A 27 2.62 9.29 8.43
C ALA A 27 4.14 9.02 8.54
N MET A 28 4.81 8.81 7.42
CA MET A 28 6.26 8.59 7.37
C MET A 28 7.03 9.87 7.72
N VAL A 29 6.60 11.02 7.18
CA VAL A 29 7.17 12.34 7.51
C VAL A 29 6.98 12.64 9.00
N GLU A 30 5.77 12.43 9.53
CA GLU A 30 5.47 12.64 10.95
C GLU A 30 6.34 11.76 11.85
N ALA A 31 6.48 10.47 11.53
CA ALA A 31 7.20 9.53 12.38
C ALA A 31 8.73 9.70 12.36
N PHE A 32 9.30 10.12 11.22
CA PHE A 32 10.75 10.17 11.04
C PHE A 32 11.34 11.57 10.95
N ASP A 33 10.51 12.62 10.95
CA ASP A 33 10.93 14.03 10.85
C ASP A 33 11.87 14.28 9.65
N VAL A 34 11.55 13.65 8.51
CA VAL A 34 12.29 13.82 7.26
C VAL A 34 11.73 15.00 6.45
N PRO A 35 12.49 15.58 5.51
CA PRO A 35 11.95 16.59 4.60
C PRO A 35 10.73 16.06 3.85
N GLU A 36 9.71 16.91 3.64
CA GLU A 36 8.47 16.53 2.94
C GLU A 36 8.71 15.93 1.55
N ARG A 37 9.79 16.32 0.88
CA ARG A 37 10.15 15.85 -0.46
C ARG A 37 10.96 14.56 -0.45
N ASP A 38 11.27 13.98 0.71
CA ASP A 38 11.92 12.69 0.86
C ASP A 38 10.93 11.53 0.56
N ARG A 39 10.28 11.62 -0.60
CA ARG A 39 9.15 10.78 -1.03
C ARG A 39 9.60 9.81 -2.12
N TYR A 40 9.87 8.58 -1.72
CA TYR A 40 10.19 7.48 -2.62
C TYR A 40 9.17 6.36 -2.43
N GLN A 41 8.25 6.24 -3.39
CA GLN A 41 7.15 5.27 -3.32
C GLN A 41 7.00 4.54 -4.64
N ILE A 42 6.72 3.24 -4.58
CA ILE A 42 6.47 2.40 -5.75
C ILE A 42 5.21 1.57 -5.48
N VAL A 43 4.27 1.57 -6.42
CA VAL A 43 3.11 0.68 -6.42
C VAL A 43 3.34 -0.41 -7.47
N HIS A 44 3.25 -1.66 -7.06
CA HIS A 44 3.13 -2.80 -7.96
C HIS A 44 1.70 -3.30 -7.93
N THR A 45 1.10 -3.39 -9.12
CA THR A 45 -0.25 -3.91 -9.29
C THR A 45 -0.17 -5.34 -9.81
N HIS A 46 -0.85 -6.25 -9.12
CA HIS A 46 -0.83 -7.68 -9.40
C HIS A 46 -2.23 -8.17 -9.78
N LYS A 47 -2.30 -9.18 -10.65
CA LYS A 47 -3.55 -9.91 -10.87
C LYS A 47 -3.95 -10.66 -9.60
N THR A 48 -5.24 -10.95 -9.46
CA THR A 48 -5.76 -11.65 -8.27
C THR A 48 -5.06 -12.99 -8.00
N ASN A 49 -4.59 -13.69 -9.04
CA ASN A 49 -3.91 -14.99 -8.90
C ASN A 49 -2.40 -14.88 -8.60
N GLU A 50 -1.83 -13.67 -8.56
CA GLU A 50 -0.41 -13.42 -8.28
C GLU A 50 -0.16 -13.14 -6.78
N MET A 51 -1.19 -12.75 -6.03
CA MET A 51 -1.14 -12.53 -4.58
C MET A 51 -2.06 -13.51 -3.83
N VAL A 52 -1.51 -14.62 -3.34
CA VAL A 52 -2.26 -15.64 -2.58
C VAL A 52 -2.13 -15.42 -1.08
N ILE A 53 -3.11 -14.72 -0.50
CA ILE A 53 -3.11 -14.37 0.93
C ILE A 53 -4.30 -15.04 1.62
N GLN A 54 -4.04 -16.13 2.34
CA GLN A 54 -5.07 -16.94 2.99
C GLN A 54 -5.27 -16.56 4.46
N ASP A 55 -6.39 -17.01 5.03
CA ASP A 55 -6.61 -16.96 6.47
C ASP A 55 -5.68 -17.95 7.18
N THR A 56 -5.11 -17.53 8.30
CA THR A 56 -4.21 -18.32 9.14
C THR A 56 -4.94 -18.89 10.37
N GLY A 57 -6.25 -19.14 10.25
CA GLY A 57 -7.10 -19.65 11.34
C GLY A 57 -7.74 -18.57 12.20
N LEU A 58 -7.86 -17.34 11.70
CA LEU A 58 -8.50 -16.22 12.41
C LEU A 58 -9.99 -16.06 12.05
N GLY A 59 -10.50 -16.85 11.09
CA GLY A 59 -11.93 -16.97 10.81
C GLY A 59 -12.49 -15.87 9.90
N PHE A 60 -11.65 -15.18 9.13
CA PHE A 60 -12.10 -14.12 8.22
C PHE A 60 -11.63 -14.34 6.78
N LYS A 61 -12.35 -13.73 5.84
CA LYS A 61 -11.98 -13.71 4.42
C LYS A 61 -11.23 -12.42 4.11
N ARG A 62 -10.10 -12.53 3.41
CA ARG A 62 -9.39 -11.37 2.87
C ARG A 62 -10.20 -10.77 1.73
N SER A 63 -10.32 -9.45 1.70
CA SER A 63 -10.88 -8.74 0.54
C SER A 63 -9.82 -8.59 -0.55
N LYS A 64 -10.26 -8.17 -1.74
CA LYS A 64 -9.36 -7.75 -2.81
C LYS A 64 -8.66 -6.41 -2.53
N ASP A 65 -9.08 -5.69 -1.49
CA ASP A 65 -8.53 -4.37 -1.15
C ASP A 65 -7.30 -4.48 -0.24
N ILE A 66 -6.62 -5.63 -0.23
CA ILE A 66 -5.38 -5.82 0.52
C ILE A 66 -4.23 -5.00 -0.09
N VAL A 67 -3.33 -4.53 0.76
CA VAL A 67 -2.13 -3.72 0.46
C VAL A 67 -1.01 -4.20 1.37
#